data_AF-A0A9D9SEW2-F1
#
_entry.id   AF-A0A9D9SEW2-F1
#
_cell.length_a   1.000
_cell.length_b   1.000
_cell.length_c   1.000
_cell.angle_alpha   90.00
_cell.angle_beta   90.00
_cell.angle_gamma   90.00
#
_symmetry.space_group_name_H-M   'P 1'
#
loop_
_entity.id
_entity.type
_entity.pdbx_description
1 polymer ?
#
loop_
_entity_poly.entity_id
_entity_poly.type
_entity_poly.pdbx_seq_one_letter_code
_entity_poly.pdbx_strand_id
1 'polypeptide(L)'
;TTISKNEMENEIIGSKAELDDMLGIETASLAYPFGRTDDSVKKTAAANFKSATSTVLGKVTPESDLHELERVDAYYLSNQRIFDLLDTSVFDNYLRVRQYLRNAKTLAKSVH
;
A
#
# COMPACT_ATOMS: atom_id res chain seq x y z
N THR A 1 -15.63 -0.28 -1.94
CA THR A 1 -15.37 -1.70 -2.30
C THR A 1 -16.70 -2.34 -2.64
N THR A 2 -16.85 -3.12 -3.72
CA THR A 2 -18.17 -3.60 -4.23
C THR A 2 -18.60 -4.95 -3.66
N ILE A 3 -17.79 -5.56 -2.78
CA ILE A 3 -18.07 -6.85 -2.15
C ILE A 3 -18.70 -6.65 -0.77
N SER A 4 -19.46 -7.64 -0.29
CA SER A 4 -20.05 -7.60 1.05
C SER A 4 -18.97 -7.68 2.14
N LYS A 5 -19.32 -7.28 3.37
CA LYS A 5 -18.40 -7.33 4.51
C LYS A 5 -17.88 -8.75 4.77
N ASN A 6 -18.75 -9.75 4.73
CA ASN A 6 -18.37 -11.15 4.96
C ASN A 6 -17.42 -11.67 3.86
N GLU A 7 -17.66 -11.29 2.61
CA GLU A 7 -16.75 -11.65 1.51
C GLU A 7 -15.39 -10.97 1.68
N MET A 8 -15.35 -9.70 2.07
CA MET A 8 -14.10 -8.99 2.36
C MET A 8 -13.31 -9.63 3.50
N GLU A 9 -13.99 -9.99 4.60
CA GLU A 9 -13.35 -10.68 5.73
C GLU A 9 -12.81 -12.05 5.31
N ASN A 10 -13.57 -12.82 4.52
CA ASN A 10 -13.11 -14.11 3.99
C ASN A 10 -11.91 -13.94 3.04
N GLU A 11 -11.91 -12.95 2.16
CA GLU A 11 -10.78 -12.68 1.27
C GLU A 11 -9.50 -12.35 2.07
N ILE A 12 -9.61 -11.49 3.08
CA ILE A 12 -8.45 -11.03 3.86
C ILE A 12 -7.97 -12.11 4.84
N ILE A 13 -8.87 -12.68 5.62
CA ILE A 13 -8.55 -13.62 6.70
C ILE A 13 -8.34 -15.03 6.14
N GLY A 14 -9.16 -15.44 5.17
CA GLY A 14 -9.06 -16.74 4.51
C GLY A 14 -7.74 -16.89 3.76
N SER A 15 -7.35 -15.90 2.95
CA SER A 15 -6.06 -15.95 2.24
C SER A 15 -4.87 -16.01 3.20
N LYS A 16 -4.92 -15.30 4.32
CA LYS A 16 -3.91 -15.41 5.38
C LYS A 16 -3.86 -16.83 5.95
N ALA A 17 -5.00 -17.39 6.34
CA ALA A 17 -5.06 -18.73 6.94
C ALA A 17 -4.52 -19.80 5.97
N GLU A 18 -4.85 -19.71 4.69
CA GLU A 18 -4.32 -20.59 3.65
C GLU A 18 -2.79 -20.47 3.51
N LEU A 19 -2.26 -19.24 3.45
CA LEU A 19 -0.81 -19.01 3.36
C LEU A 19 -0.07 -19.49 4.62
N ASP A 20 -0.65 -19.24 5.80
CA ASP A 20 -0.05 -19.63 7.08
C ASP A 20 0.05 -21.16 7.18
N ASP A 21 -0.99 -21.89 6.76
CA ASP A 21 -1.01 -23.35 6.72
C ASP A 21 0.00 -23.90 5.69
N MET A 22 0.02 -23.33 4.47
CA MET A 22 0.91 -23.78 3.40
C MET A 22 2.39 -23.52 3.66
N LEU A 23 2.72 -22.38 4.28
CA LEU A 23 4.11 -21.95 4.50
C LEU A 23 4.64 -22.36 5.88
N GLY A 24 3.75 -22.72 6.82
CA GLY A 24 4.12 -23.02 8.21
C GLY A 24 4.68 -21.82 8.98
N ILE A 25 4.47 -20.61 8.46
CA ILE A 25 4.93 -19.34 9.05
C ILE A 25 3.80 -18.32 8.97
N GLU A 26 3.82 -17.36 9.89
CA GLU A 26 2.84 -16.28 9.92
C GLU A 26 3.02 -15.31 8.75
N THR A 27 1.98 -15.14 7.94
CA THR A 27 1.84 -14.06 6.96
C THR A 27 1.63 -12.76 7.72
N ALA A 28 2.71 -12.01 7.93
CA ALA A 28 2.71 -10.82 8.77
C ALA A 28 2.22 -9.54 8.07
N SER A 29 2.23 -9.51 6.74
CA SER A 29 1.99 -8.29 5.97
C SER A 29 0.99 -8.49 4.83
N LEU A 30 0.20 -7.45 4.57
CA LEU A 30 -0.79 -7.39 3.49
C LEU A 30 -0.40 -6.33 2.44
N ALA A 31 -0.74 -6.56 1.18
CA ALA A 31 -0.72 -5.52 0.16
C ALA A 31 -2.13 -5.32 -0.38
N TYR A 32 -2.69 -4.12 -0.26
CA TYR A 32 -4.07 -3.87 -0.68
C TYR A 32 -4.19 -4.02 -2.21
N PRO A 33 -5.11 -4.87 -2.71
CA PRO A 33 -5.32 -5.03 -4.15
C PRO A 33 -5.62 -3.70 -4.83
N PHE A 34 -4.77 -3.32 -5.79
CA PHE A 34 -4.86 -2.04 -6.51
C PHE A 34 -4.86 -0.78 -5.61
N GLY A 35 -4.43 -0.90 -4.34
CA GLY A 35 -4.46 0.18 -3.35
C GLY A 35 -5.85 0.63 -2.92
N ARG A 36 -6.88 -0.16 -3.21
CA ARG A 36 -8.24 0.15 -2.80
C ARG A 36 -8.42 -0.26 -1.35
N THR A 37 -8.56 0.74 -0.49
CA THR A 37 -8.84 0.55 0.93
C THR A 37 -9.89 1.57 1.37
N ASP A 38 -10.71 1.17 2.34
CA ASP A 38 -11.62 2.02 3.09
C ASP A 38 -11.42 1.72 4.59
N ASP A 39 -12.07 2.49 5.47
CA ASP A 39 -11.90 2.34 6.92
C ASP A 39 -12.24 0.93 7.42
N SER A 40 -13.18 0.23 6.77
CA SER A 40 -13.53 -1.13 7.18
C SER A 40 -12.44 -2.11 6.78
N VAL A 41 -11.94 -2.02 5.54
CA VAL A 41 -10.84 -2.86 5.04
C VAL A 41 -9.58 -2.64 5.87
N LYS A 42 -9.24 -1.38 6.17
CA LYS A 42 -8.07 -1.03 7.00
C LYS A 42 -8.20 -1.57 8.42
N LYS A 43 -9.39 -1.50 9.04
CA LYS A 43 -9.63 -2.08 10.37
C LYS A 43 -9.47 -3.60 10.36
N THR A 44 -9.99 -4.29 9.35
CA THR A 44 -9.81 -5.74 9.21
C THR A 44 -8.33 -6.09 9.01
N ALA A 45 -7.60 -5.35 8.19
CA ALA A 45 -6.16 -5.55 8.03
C ALA A 45 -5.40 -5.31 9.34
N ALA A 46 -5.71 -4.24 10.07
CA ALA A 46 -5.06 -3.91 11.33
C ALA A 46 -5.28 -4.95 12.44
N ALA A 47 -6.41 -5.65 12.41
CA ALA A 47 -6.70 -6.71 13.37
C ALA A 47 -5.98 -8.03 13.06
N ASN A 48 -5.52 -8.25 11.82
CA ASN A 48 -5.03 -9.56 11.36
C ASN A 48 -3.58 -9.56 10.84
N PHE A 49 -3.01 -8.39 10.55
CA PHE A 49 -1.65 -8.25 10.01
C PHE A 49 -0.85 -7.24 10.84
N LYS A 50 0.47 -7.44 10.89
CA LYS A 50 1.42 -6.52 11.55
C LYS A 50 1.63 -5.25 10.74
N SER A 51 1.48 -5.32 9.42
CA SER A 51 1.55 -4.17 8.53
C SER A 51 0.76 -4.37 7.24
N ALA A 52 0.46 -3.28 6.56
CA ALA A 52 -0.14 -3.31 5.23
C ALA A 52 0.41 -2.20 4.33
N THR A 53 0.62 -2.50 3.05
CA THR A 53 1.18 -1.57 2.05
C THR A 53 0.10 -1.05 1.11
N SER A 54 0.05 0.27 0.91
CA SER A 54 -0.90 0.97 0.05
C SER A 54 -0.33 1.25 -1.34
N THR A 55 -1.04 2.05 -2.14
CA THR A 55 -0.51 2.62 -3.39
C THR A 55 -0.07 4.09 -3.24
N VAL A 56 -0.04 4.61 -2.01
CA VAL A 56 0.48 5.95 -1.73
C VAL A 56 1.96 5.95 -2.08
N LEU A 57 2.36 6.84 -3.00
CA LEU A 57 3.75 6.99 -3.42
C LEU A 57 4.52 7.76 -2.36
N GLY A 58 5.56 7.13 -1.83
CA GLY A 58 6.41 7.73 -0.80
C GLY A 58 7.40 6.73 -0.23
N LYS A 59 8.27 7.21 0.65
CA LYS A 59 9.07 6.36 1.52
C LYS A 59 8.38 6.26 2.87
N VAL A 60 8.49 5.09 3.48
CA VAL A 60 8.07 4.87 4.87
C VAL A 60 8.93 5.72 5.81
N THR A 61 8.29 6.40 6.76
CA THR A 61 8.92 7.15 7.85
C THR A 61 8.44 6.61 9.20
N PRO A 62 9.05 7.02 10.33
CA PRO A 62 8.57 6.65 11.66
C PRO A 62 7.12 7.10 11.96
N GLU A 63 6.62 8.09 11.23
CA GLU A 63 5.26 8.64 11.36
C GLU A 63 4.25 7.96 10.42
N SER A 64 4.71 7.06 9.53
CA SER A 64 3.84 6.33 8.61
C SER A 64 2.85 5.44 9.37
N ASP A 65 1.64 5.31 8.82
CA ASP A 65 0.67 4.35 9.31
C ASP A 65 1.11 2.93 8.91
N LEU A 66 1.35 2.06 9.89
CA LEU A 66 1.78 0.68 9.67
C LEU A 66 0.82 -0.13 8.79
N HIS A 67 -0.46 0.25 8.75
CA HIS A 67 -1.50 -0.41 7.96
C HIS A 67 -1.87 0.39 6.71
N GLU A 68 -1.07 1.39 6.33
CA GLU A 68 -1.19 2.13 5.08
C GLU A 68 0.17 2.58 4.54
N LEU A 69 1.20 1.74 4.69
CA LEU A 69 2.58 2.07 4.35
C LEU A 69 2.70 2.56 2.90
N GLU A 70 3.48 3.61 2.72
CA GLU A 70 3.84 4.12 1.41
C GLU A 70 4.70 3.11 0.64
N ARG A 71 4.68 3.20 -0.69
CA ARG A 71 5.54 2.41 -1.55
C ARG A 71 6.27 3.26 -2.56
N VAL A 72 7.48 2.84 -2.93
CA VAL A 72 8.21 3.33 -4.10
C VAL A 72 8.02 2.33 -5.23
N ASP A 73 7.52 2.79 -6.38
CA ASP A 73 7.30 1.89 -7.52
C ASP A 73 8.65 1.39 -8.08
N ALA A 74 8.72 0.10 -8.44
CA ALA A 74 9.93 -0.53 -8.98
C ALA A 74 10.49 0.14 -10.25
N TYR A 75 9.65 0.92 -10.96
CA TYR A 75 10.07 1.80 -12.06
C TYR A 75 11.23 2.73 -11.68
N TYR A 76 11.32 3.19 -10.43
CA TYR A 76 12.42 4.04 -9.98
C TYR A 76 13.73 3.26 -9.76
N LEU A 77 13.64 1.93 -9.63
CA LEU A 77 14.79 1.05 -9.45
C LEU A 77 15.43 0.65 -10.79
N SER A 78 14.71 0.79 -11.91
CA SER A 78 15.21 0.36 -13.24
C SER A 78 16.18 1.35 -13.88
N ASN A 79 16.30 2.56 -13.34
CA ASN A 79 17.23 3.58 -13.83
C ASN A 79 18.28 3.88 -12.77
N GLN A 80 19.53 3.51 -13.05
CA GLN A 80 20.66 3.68 -12.12
C GLN A 80 20.76 5.10 -11.56
N ARG A 81 20.58 6.14 -12.38
CA ARG A 81 20.68 7.53 -11.92
C ARG A 81 19.58 7.91 -10.93
N ILE A 82 18.39 7.33 -11.08
CA ILE A 82 17.28 7.55 -10.13
C ILE A 82 17.51 6.72 -8.88
N PHE A 83 17.99 5.49 -9.03
CA PHE A 83 18.35 4.62 -7.93
C PHE A 83 19.39 5.27 -7.01
N ASP A 84 20.43 5.88 -7.58
CA ASP A 84 21.48 6.58 -6.84
C ASP A 84 20.96 7.80 -6.04
N LEU A 85 19.80 8.35 -6.44
CA LEU A 85 19.15 9.46 -5.75
C LEU A 85 18.20 9.00 -4.64
N LEU A 86 17.93 7.69 -4.50
CA LEU A 86 16.94 7.16 -3.56
C LEU A 86 17.18 7.66 -2.15
N ASP A 87 18.42 7.76 -1.67
CA ASP A 87 18.70 8.18 -0.30
C ASP A 87 18.74 9.70 -0.10
N THR A 88 18.45 10.48 -1.14
CA THR A 88 18.52 11.94 -1.09
C THR A 88 17.18 12.59 -0.79
N SER A 89 17.21 13.75 -0.12
CA SER A 89 16.02 14.58 0.11
C SER A 89 15.44 15.16 -1.20
N VAL A 90 16.24 15.21 -2.28
CA VAL A 90 15.77 15.62 -3.61
C VAL A 90 14.73 14.62 -4.13
N PHE A 91 15.02 13.32 -3.97
CA PHE A 91 14.09 12.28 -4.37
C PHE A 91 12.80 12.30 -3.51
N ASP A 92 12.90 12.61 -2.22
CA ASP A 92 11.72 12.75 -1.35
C ASP A 92 10.77 13.86 -1.84
N ASN A 93 11.32 15.03 -2.17
CA ASN A 93 10.54 16.13 -2.72
C ASN A 93 9.93 15.78 -4.08
N TYR A 94 10.68 15.08 -4.93
CA TYR A 94 10.18 14.59 -6.20
C TYR A 94 8.99 13.63 -6.03
N LEU A 95 9.07 12.67 -5.10
CA LEU A 95 7.98 11.76 -4.80
C LEU A 95 6.74 12.50 -4.29
N ARG A 96 6.91 13.50 -3.40
CA ARG A 96 5.80 14.32 -2.90
C ARG A 96 5.05 15.03 -4.03
N VAL A 97 5.79 15.66 -4.95
CA VAL A 97 5.18 16.31 -6.13
C VAL A 97 4.45 15.29 -7.00
N ARG A 98 5.07 14.13 -7.26
CA ARG A 98 4.44 13.04 -8.03
C ARG A 98 3.16 12.53 -7.38
N GLN A 99 3.15 12.34 -6.06
CA GLN A 99 1.98 11.88 -5.32
C GLN A 99 0.84 12.92 -5.39
N TYR A 100 1.16 14.20 -5.24
CA TYR A 100 0.18 15.27 -5.42
C TYR A 100 -0.46 15.23 -6.82
N LEU A 101 0.34 15.09 -7.87
CA LEU A 101 -0.17 14.97 -9.25
C LEU A 101 -1.05 13.73 -9.45
N ARG A 102 -0.71 12.60 -8.81
CA ARG A 102 -1.56 11.38 -8.83
C ARG A 102 -2.92 11.64 -8.20
N ASN A 103 -2.93 12.27 -7.03
CA ASN A 103 -4.17 12.62 -6.33
C ASN A 103 -5.05 13.57 -7.17
N ALA A 104 -4.43 14.61 -7.77
CA ALA A 104 -5.13 15.54 -8.64
C ALA A 104 -5.75 14.85 -9.88
N LYS A 105 -5.03 13.90 -10.50
CA LYS A 105 -5.55 13.12 -11.63
C LYS A 105 -6.75 12.25 -11.23
N THR A 106 -6.70 11.62 -10.06
CA THR A 106 -7.80 10.80 -9.54
C THR A 106 -9.04 11.66 -9.27
N LEU A 107 -8.86 12.84 -8.67
CA LEU A 107 -9.94 13.81 -8.44
C LEU A 107 -10.56 14.30 -9.76
N ALA A 108 -9.73 14.66 -10.74
CA ALA A 108 -10.23 15.07 -12.06
C ALA A 108 -11.04 13.95 -12.74
N LYS A 109 -10.65 12.69 -12.55
CA LYS A 109 -11.37 11.52 -13.07
C LYS A 109 -12.67 11.21 -12.33
N SER A 110 -12.83 11.61 -11.07
CA SER A 110 -14.07 11.40 -10.31
C SER A 110 -15.12 12.51 -10.51
N VAL A 111 -14.73 13.64 -11.12
CA VAL A 111 -15.60 14.80 -11.39
C VAL A 111 -16.19 14.78 -12.81
N HIS A 112 -15.75 13.85 -13.66
CA HIS A 112 -16.29 13.56 -15.00
C HIS A 112 -16.99 12.21 -15.00
#